data_AF-A0A3M1RU52-F1
#
_entry.id   AF-A0A3M1RU52-F1
#
_cell.length_a   1.000
_cell.length_b   1.000
_cell.length_c   1.000
_cell.angle_alpha   90.00
_cell.angle_beta   90.00
_cell.angle_gamma   90.00
#
_symmetry.space_group_name_H-M   'P 1'
#
loop_
_entity.id
_entity.type
_entity.pdbx_description
1 polymer ?
#
loop_
_entity_poly.entity_id
_entity_poly.type
_entity_poly.pdbx_seq_one_letter_code
_entity_poly.pdbx_strand_id
1 'polypeptide(L)'
;MKKKSGFTLLESLLSITILAIVALSISYAFSMGFKSSDEARKEMEKLSYARGMMEVINAVDFSNLTSGTDTVSIQGEVITRTWSVLPCDLDGDSIPENDARKVIVTVDSIKLQSIVIDSKNLVTMKR
;
A
#
# COMPACT_ATOMS: atom_id res chain seq x y z
N MET A 1 14.65 -65.63 -21.63
CA MET A 1 15.09 -65.20 -20.27
C MET A 1 14.92 -63.69 -20.16
N LYS A 2 14.08 -63.19 -19.24
CA LYS A 2 13.94 -61.74 -18.99
C LYS A 2 15.13 -61.27 -18.14
N LYS A 3 16.02 -60.44 -18.68
CA LYS A 3 17.05 -59.75 -17.87
C LYS A 3 16.32 -58.82 -16.90
N LYS A 4 16.38 -59.10 -15.59
CA LYS A 4 16.04 -58.11 -14.56
C LYS A 4 17.22 -57.14 -14.50
N SER A 5 17.13 -56.02 -15.22
CA SER A 5 18.07 -54.91 -15.07
C SER A 5 17.77 -54.23 -13.75
N GLY A 6 18.67 -54.38 -12.77
CA GLY A 6 18.60 -53.64 -11.51
C GLY A 6 19.08 -52.20 -11.71
N PHE A 7 18.59 -51.30 -10.89
CA PHE A 7 19.04 -49.92 -10.87
C PHE A 7 20.45 -49.85 -10.29
N THR A 8 21.38 -49.24 -11.02
CA THR A 8 22.78 -49.13 -10.58
C THR A 8 22.94 -48.01 -9.56
N LEU A 9 23.97 -48.09 -8.71
CA LEU A 9 24.29 -47.05 -7.73
C LEU A 9 24.50 -45.68 -8.39
N LEU A 10 25.11 -45.67 -9.58
CA LEU A 10 25.35 -44.45 -10.36
C LEU A 10 24.02 -43.82 -10.81
N GLU A 11 23.07 -44.62 -11.30
CA GLU A 11 21.73 -44.16 -11.67
C GLU A 11 20.95 -43.63 -10.47
N SER A 12 21.12 -44.22 -9.28
CA SER A 12 20.56 -43.68 -8.02
C SER A 12 21.13 -42.32 -7.69
N LEU A 13 22.45 -42.16 -7.73
CA LEU A 13 23.11 -40.89 -7.43
C LEU A 13 22.66 -39.80 -8.41
N LEU A 14 22.59 -40.14 -9.70
CA LEU A 14 22.16 -39.22 -10.75
C LEU A 14 20.69 -38.81 -10.56
N SER A 15 19.81 -39.76 -10.23
CA SER A 15 18.39 -39.48 -10.01
C SER A 15 18.16 -38.55 -8.83
N ILE A 16 18.86 -38.78 -7.71
CA ILE A 16 18.79 -37.92 -6.53
C ILE A 16 19.33 -36.52 -6.85
N THR A 17 20.39 -36.42 -7.64
CA THR A 17 20.96 -35.13 -8.05
C THR A 17 19.96 -34.33 -8.88
N ILE A 18 19.32 -34.97 -9.87
CA ILE A 18 18.27 -34.33 -10.68
C ILE A 18 17.09 -33.90 -9.80
N LEU A 19 16.66 -34.78 -8.89
CA LEU A 19 15.57 -34.47 -7.96
C LEU A 19 15.90 -33.27 -7.06
N ALA A 20 17.13 -33.19 -6.55
CA ALA A 20 17.58 -32.09 -5.71
C ALA A 20 17.57 -30.75 -6.47
N ILE A 21 18.05 -30.73 -7.72
CA ILE A 21 18.04 -29.52 -8.56
C ILE A 21 16.60 -29.04 -8.80
N VAL A 22 15.69 -29.97 -9.11
CA VAL A 22 14.27 -29.65 -9.31
C VAL A 22 13.64 -29.13 -8.02
N ALA A 23 13.89 -29.78 -6.89
CA ALA A 23 13.35 -29.37 -5.59
C ALA A 23 13.84 -27.97 -5.18
N LEU A 24 15.12 -27.65 -5.40
CA LEU A 24 15.68 -26.32 -5.12
C LEU A 24 15.04 -25.24 -6.01
N SER A 25 14.86 -25.53 -7.30
CA SER A 25 14.23 -24.61 -8.25
C SER A 25 12.80 -24.26 -7.83
N ILE A 26 12.02 -25.27 -7.44
CA ILE A 26 10.66 -25.11 -6.95
C ILE A 26 10.65 -24.31 -5.63
N SER A 27 11.53 -24.65 -4.69
CA SER A 27 11.63 -23.97 -3.39
C SER A 27 11.95 -22.47 -3.54
N TYR A 28 12.81 -22.14 -4.49
CA TYR A 28 13.15 -20.75 -4.80
C TYR A 28 11.94 -19.97 -5.35
N ALA A 29 11.21 -20.57 -6.30
CA ALA A 29 10.01 -19.95 -6.86
C ALA A 29 8.94 -19.68 -5.79
N PHE A 30 8.69 -20.63 -4.89
CA PHE A 30 7.77 -20.43 -3.76
C PHE A 30 8.27 -19.34 -2.81
N SER A 31 9.56 -19.31 -2.49
CA SER A 31 10.15 -18.30 -1.61
C SER A 31 9.96 -16.88 -2.16
N MET A 32 10.10 -16.70 -3.48
CA MET A 32 9.80 -15.43 -4.14
C MET A 32 8.30 -15.08 -4.07
N GLY A 33 7.42 -16.05 -4.30
CA GLY A 33 5.98 -15.85 -4.20
C GLY A 33 5.55 -15.39 -2.80
N PHE A 34 6.11 -16.00 -1.75
CA PHE A 34 5.83 -15.59 -0.37
C PHE A 34 6.33 -14.19 -0.06
N LYS A 35 7.55 -13.82 -0.49
CA LYS A 35 8.08 -12.46 -0.31
C LYS A 35 7.21 -11.41 -0.99
N SER A 36 6.79 -11.68 -2.23
CA SER A 36 5.90 -10.78 -2.98
C SER A 36 4.55 -10.61 -2.28
N SER A 37 4.00 -11.70 -1.74
CA SER A 37 2.71 -11.67 -1.02
C SER A 37 2.82 -10.89 0.29
N ASP A 38 3.92 -11.02 1.03
CA ASP A 38 4.12 -10.27 2.27
C ASP A 38 4.31 -8.77 1.99
N GLU A 39 5.04 -8.41 0.93
CA GLU A 39 5.18 -7.02 0.49
C GLU A 39 3.83 -6.43 0.07
N ALA A 40 3.04 -7.17 -0.73
CA ALA A 40 1.69 -6.75 -1.12
C ALA A 40 0.80 -6.54 0.10
N ARG A 41 0.90 -7.40 1.12
CA ARG A 41 0.16 -7.25 2.38
C ARG A 41 0.57 -5.98 3.13
N LYS A 42 1.86 -5.68 3.21
CA LYS A 42 2.37 -4.42 3.82
C LYS A 42 1.83 -3.20 3.08
N GLU A 43 1.88 -3.19 1.76
CA GLU A 43 1.35 -2.11 0.93
C GLU A 43 -0.18 -1.93 1.12
N MET A 44 -0.94 -3.02 1.26
CA MET A 44 -2.37 -2.95 1.58
C MET A 44 -2.63 -2.36 2.97
N GLU A 45 -1.83 -2.71 3.97
CA GLU A 45 -1.92 -2.12 5.32
C GLU A 45 -1.59 -0.62 5.28
N LYS A 46 -0.49 -0.20 4.61
CA LYS A 46 -0.16 1.23 4.39
C LYS A 46 -1.33 1.99 3.77
N LEU A 47 -1.93 1.44 2.72
CA LEU A 47 -3.09 2.03 2.06
C LEU A 47 -4.30 2.13 2.99
N SER A 48 -4.56 1.12 3.82
CA SER A 48 -5.63 1.15 4.80
C SER A 48 -5.44 2.28 5.82
N TYR A 49 -4.22 2.47 6.34
CA TYR A 49 -3.91 3.58 7.25
C TYR A 49 -4.03 4.95 6.59
N ALA A 50 -3.64 5.07 5.31
CA ALA A 50 -3.82 6.29 4.54
C ALA A 50 -5.32 6.62 4.35
N ARG A 51 -6.13 5.62 3.99
CA ARG A 51 -7.59 5.76 3.84
C ARG A 51 -8.27 6.11 5.16
N GLY A 52 -7.92 5.43 6.25
CA GLY A 52 -8.46 5.75 7.56
C GLY A 52 -8.17 7.20 7.98
N MET A 53 -7.00 7.74 7.62
CA MET A 53 -6.71 9.16 7.89
C MET A 53 -7.53 10.10 7.00
N MET A 54 -7.74 9.75 5.73
CA MET A 54 -8.66 10.50 4.86
C MET A 54 -10.08 10.53 5.43
N GLU A 55 -10.55 9.42 6.02
CA GLU A 55 -11.86 9.36 6.68
C GLU A 55 -11.91 10.26 7.92
N VAL A 56 -10.87 10.24 8.77
CA VAL A 56 -10.77 11.13 9.92
C VAL A 56 -10.81 12.60 9.47
N ILE A 57 -10.03 12.96 8.44
CA ILE A 57 -10.00 14.31 7.90
C ILE A 57 -11.38 14.72 7.36
N ASN A 58 -12.07 13.83 6.65
CA ASN A 58 -13.42 14.10 6.14
C ASN A 58 -14.48 14.21 7.25
N ALA A 59 -14.25 13.62 8.42
CA ALA A 59 -15.15 13.70 9.57
C ALA A 59 -14.95 14.97 10.41
N VAL A 60 -13.81 15.66 10.26
CA VAL A 60 -13.53 16.91 10.95
C VAL A 60 -14.20 18.08 10.23
N ASP A 61 -14.73 19.04 11.01
CA ASP A 61 -15.28 20.28 10.45
C ASP A 61 -14.23 21.01 9.61
N PHE A 62 -14.64 21.55 8.46
CA PHE A 62 -13.76 22.22 7.50
C PHE A 62 -12.87 23.31 8.13
N SER A 63 -13.40 24.08 9.10
CA SER A 63 -12.66 25.14 9.79
C SER A 63 -11.54 24.63 10.70
N ASN A 64 -11.60 23.35 11.10
CA ASN A 64 -10.67 22.72 12.02
C ASN A 64 -9.66 21.82 11.30
N LEU A 65 -9.63 21.84 9.97
CA LEU A 65 -8.67 21.07 9.19
C LEU A 65 -7.25 21.58 9.42
N THR A 66 -6.39 20.71 9.91
CA THR A 66 -4.97 21.01 10.16
C THR A 66 -4.06 19.98 9.52
N SER A 67 -2.87 20.42 9.14
CA SER A 67 -1.77 19.51 8.77
C SER A 67 -1.13 18.88 10.00
N GLY A 68 -0.52 17.72 9.86
CA GLY A 68 0.15 17.05 10.97
C GLY A 68 0.86 15.77 10.58
N THR A 69 1.42 15.12 11.59
CA THR A 69 2.15 13.86 11.46
C THR A 69 1.90 12.98 12.67
N ASP A 70 1.84 11.68 12.46
CA ASP A 70 1.82 10.66 13.51
C ASP A 70 2.55 9.40 13.07
N THR A 71 2.55 8.37 13.92
CA THR A 71 3.21 7.11 13.64
C THR A 71 2.22 5.96 13.70
N VAL A 72 2.33 5.02 12.76
CA VAL A 72 1.54 3.79 12.70
C VAL A 72 2.46 2.59 12.71
N SER A 73 2.02 1.49 13.32
CA SER A 73 2.77 0.23 13.34
C SER A 73 2.23 -0.71 12.28
N ILE A 74 3.07 -1.08 11.30
CA ILE A 74 2.76 -2.01 10.22
C ILE A 74 3.72 -3.20 10.37
N GLN A 75 3.17 -4.36 10.76
CA GLN A 75 3.93 -5.60 10.94
C GLN A 75 5.19 -5.48 11.84
N GLY A 76 5.13 -4.61 12.86
CA GLY A 76 6.22 -4.38 13.81
C GLY A 76 7.21 -3.28 13.41
N GLU A 77 7.05 -2.70 12.22
CA GLU A 77 7.77 -1.50 11.79
C GLU A 77 6.95 -0.25 12.10
N VAL A 78 7.59 0.77 12.68
CA VAL A 78 6.96 2.05 12.98
C VAL A 78 7.19 3.00 11.81
N ILE A 79 6.13 3.33 11.10
CA ILE A 79 6.15 4.20 9.92
C ILE A 79 5.50 5.54 10.27
N THR A 80 6.08 6.62 9.77
CA THR A 80 5.50 7.96 9.92
C THR A 80 4.42 8.17 8.85
N ARG A 81 3.23 8.57 9.30
CA ARG A 81 2.15 9.04 8.45
C ARG A 81 2.08 10.56 8.55
N THR A 82 1.95 11.22 7.42
CA THR A 82 1.87 12.68 7.32
C THR A 82 0.61 13.07 6.56
N TRP A 83 0.02 14.20 6.93
CA TRP A 83 -1.07 14.79 6.16
C TRP A 83 -0.89 16.29 6.05
N SER A 84 -1.14 16.82 4.86
CA SER A 84 -1.05 18.24 4.57
C SER A 84 -2.38 18.75 4.03
N VAL A 85 -2.83 19.85 4.59
CA VAL A 85 -3.99 20.62 4.13
C VAL A 85 -3.46 21.88 3.47
N LEU A 86 -3.71 22.02 2.17
CA LEU A 86 -3.23 23.09 1.33
C LEU A 86 -4.41 23.87 0.73
N PRO A 87 -4.28 25.18 0.50
CA PRO A 87 -5.20 25.89 -0.38
C PRO A 87 -5.25 25.22 -1.75
N CYS A 88 -6.42 25.20 -2.38
CA CYS A 88 -6.57 24.77 -3.77
C CYS A 88 -7.25 25.87 -4.57
N ASP A 89 -6.94 25.89 -5.86
CA ASP A 89 -7.60 26.66 -6.91
C ASP A 89 -8.38 25.63 -7.75
N LEU A 90 -9.70 25.81 -7.87
CA LEU A 90 -10.61 24.90 -8.57
C LEU A 90 -10.93 25.38 -9.99
N ASP A 91 -10.81 26.67 -10.30
CA ASP A 91 -11.23 27.24 -11.58
C ASP A 91 -10.07 27.72 -12.47
N GLY A 92 -8.85 27.74 -11.95
CA GLY A 92 -7.61 28.05 -12.66
C GLY A 92 -7.31 29.54 -12.74
N ASP A 93 -7.97 30.39 -11.96
CA ASP A 93 -7.75 31.83 -11.92
C ASP A 93 -6.53 32.25 -11.06
N SER A 94 -5.83 31.27 -10.47
CA SER A 94 -4.69 31.45 -9.55
C SER A 94 -5.05 32.06 -8.19
N ILE A 95 -6.33 32.13 -7.83
CA ILE A 95 -6.83 32.56 -6.53
C ILE A 95 -7.41 31.34 -5.80
N PRO A 96 -6.80 30.90 -4.70
CA PRO A 96 -7.32 29.76 -3.96
C PRO A 96 -8.70 30.04 -3.35
N GLU A 97 -9.61 29.07 -3.41
CA GLU A 97 -10.92 29.21 -2.79
C GLU A 97 -10.84 29.08 -1.26
N ASN A 98 -11.65 29.88 -0.58
CA ASN A 98 -11.71 29.86 0.88
C ASN A 98 -12.51 28.67 1.43
N ASP A 99 -13.43 28.13 0.63
CA ASP A 99 -14.31 27.00 0.95
C ASP A 99 -13.79 25.66 0.40
N ALA A 100 -12.59 25.63 -0.17
CA ALA A 100 -11.96 24.40 -0.63
C ALA A 100 -10.52 24.24 -0.10
N ARG A 101 -10.15 22.98 0.19
CA ARG A 101 -8.80 22.60 0.59
C ARG A 101 -8.38 21.31 -0.12
N LYS A 102 -7.12 21.27 -0.57
CA LYS A 102 -6.47 20.04 -1.01
C LYS A 102 -5.86 19.33 0.18
N VAL A 103 -6.27 18.09 0.39
CA VAL A 103 -5.72 17.21 1.42
C VAL A 103 -4.84 16.18 0.74
N ILE A 104 -3.65 15.98 1.30
CA ILE A 104 -2.71 14.94 0.88
C ILE A 104 -2.33 14.14 2.11
N VAL A 105 -2.53 12.83 2.08
CA VAL A 105 -2.07 11.90 3.13
C VAL A 105 -0.96 11.04 2.54
N THR A 106 0.14 10.91 3.27
CA THR A 106 1.29 10.07 2.87
C THR A 106 1.63 9.10 3.99
N VAL A 107 1.79 7.83 3.63
CA VAL A 107 2.26 6.75 4.50
C VAL A 107 3.37 6.04 3.73
N ASP A 108 4.62 6.40 4.01
CA ASP A 108 5.80 5.89 3.29
C ASP A 108 5.66 6.06 1.75
N SER A 109 5.58 4.97 0.97
CA SER A 109 5.43 4.93 -0.48
C SER A 109 4.02 5.33 -0.97
N ILE A 110 3.00 5.25 -0.10
CA ILE A 110 1.61 5.48 -0.47
C ILE A 110 1.25 6.94 -0.28
N LYS A 111 0.70 7.55 -1.34
CA LYS A 111 0.19 8.92 -1.33
C LYS A 111 -1.26 8.95 -1.82
N LEU A 112 -2.16 9.47 -0.98
CA LEU A 112 -3.55 9.75 -1.34
C LEU A 112 -3.79 11.25 -1.37
N GLN A 113 -4.65 11.70 -2.28
CA GLN A 113 -5.03 13.10 -2.38
C GLN A 113 -6.55 13.21 -2.59
N SER A 114 -7.15 14.23 -2.00
CA SER A 114 -8.55 14.58 -2.20
C SER A 114 -8.74 16.08 -2.06
N ILE A 115 -9.88 16.56 -2.54
CA ILE A 115 -10.39 17.91 -2.27
C ILE A 115 -11.50 17.78 -1.24
N VAL A 116 -11.47 18.64 -0.23
CA VAL A 116 -12.54 18.79 0.76
C VAL A 116 -13.18 20.16 0.51
N ILE A 117 -14.50 20.20 0.43
CA ILE A 117 -15.29 21.42 0.18
C ILE A 117 -16.19 21.67 1.40
N ASP A 118 -16.27 22.92 1.83
CA ASP A 118 -17.17 23.33 2.90
C ASP A 118 -18.64 23.33 2.43
N SER A 119 -19.31 22.20 2.70
CA SER A 119 -20.72 22.03 2.36
C SER A 119 -21.68 23.01 3.04
N LYS A 120 -21.28 23.66 4.15
CA LYS A 120 -22.13 24.64 4.85
C LYS A 120 -22.28 25.93 4.04
N ASN A 121 -21.24 26.32 3.30
CA ASN A 121 -21.27 27.53 2.47
C ASN A 121 -21.92 27.34 1.09
N LEU A 122 -21.97 26.10 0.57
CA LEU A 122 -22.61 25.77 -0.71
C LEU A 122 -24.14 25.99 -0.71
N VAL A 123 -24.80 25.90 0.45
CA VAL A 123 -26.26 26.07 0.55
C VAL A 123 -26.68 27.54 0.51
N THR A 124 -25.80 28.45 0.93
CA THR A 124 -26.08 29.90 1.02
C THR A 124 -26.01 30.63 -0.33
N MET A 125 -25.41 30.04 -1.37
CA MET A 125 -25.35 30.65 -2.71
C MET A 125 -26.55 30.33 -3.62
N LYS A 126 -27.55 29.58 -3.12
CA LYS A 126 -28.77 29.19 -3.88
C LYS A 126 -30.02 30.03 -3.57
N ARG A 127 -29.90 31.24 -3.01
CA ARG A 127 -31.04 32.15 -2.79
C ARG A 127 -30.86 33.49 -3.46
#